data_AF-A0A8H6R301-F1
#
_entry.id   AF-A0A8H6R301-F1
#
_cell.length_a   1.000
_cell.length_b   1.000
_cell.length_c   1.000
_cell.angle_alpha   90.00
_cell.angle_beta   90.00
_cell.angle_gamma   90.00
#
_symmetry.space_group_name_H-M   'P 1'
#
loop_
_entity.id
_entity.type
_entity.pdbx_description
1 polymer ?
#
loop_
_entity_poly.entity_id
_entity_poly.type
_entity_poly.pdbx_seq_one_letter_code
_entity_poly.pdbx_strand_id
1 'polypeptide(L)'
;METTSEMENLTQLLTQHFDEILIRHLRGIDLACVSRLSTQRLKQNALPAIGLIESVTGPVFENHYKPLYLANFHGAEREHPDLIVNRLNEEHSQRRRHNFPYWVLGIRDKSGQAAAAAQFSIFLRGRHAIPYLQYIYVSPQSRRKDLSEVLHTMVLAIAQADAAKHDMDVAPQVPFTLCETTPAIHGSSPETKAAAAERVQIHAKSGSQALMVRRKGHCRILTAHCQPGLENGEPPLTLIWVLRANPASPLTIANENLGKSIIASYYQSLRDEGFPEENIALAESLVEDRLRLDHEFCLIPLHEVTKDMYVDID
;
A
#
# COMPACT_ATOMS: atom_id res chain seq x y z
N MET A 1 27.92 -11.29 37.83
CA MET A 1 27.35 -11.94 36.63
C MET A 1 26.04 -11.23 36.32
N GLU A 2 26.13 -10.11 35.62
CA GLU A 2 24.95 -9.50 35.00
C GLU A 2 24.59 -10.37 33.80
N THR A 3 23.43 -11.00 33.86
CA THR A 3 22.80 -11.66 32.73
C THR A 3 22.66 -10.64 31.62
N THR A 4 23.40 -10.82 30.52
CA THR A 4 23.07 -10.24 29.22
C THR A 4 21.67 -10.74 28.85
N SER A 5 20.66 -9.98 29.28
CA SER A 5 19.32 -10.04 28.71
C SER A 5 19.51 -9.84 27.21
N GLU A 6 19.43 -10.92 26.43
CA GLU A 6 19.30 -10.80 24.98
C GLU A 6 18.11 -9.88 24.75
N MET A 7 18.41 -8.66 24.30
CA MET A 7 17.40 -7.64 24.07
C MET A 7 16.52 -8.18 22.95
N GLU A 8 15.36 -8.77 23.29
CA GLU A 8 14.46 -9.37 22.31
C GLU A 8 14.25 -8.39 21.16
N ASN A 9 14.75 -8.78 19.98
CA ASN A 9 14.65 -7.95 18.80
C ASN A 9 13.22 -8.05 18.25
N LEU A 10 12.70 -6.93 17.73
CA LEU A 10 11.37 -6.83 17.10
C LEU A 10 11.11 -7.98 16.10
N THR A 11 12.12 -8.34 15.33
CA THR A 11 12.09 -9.45 14.36
C THR A 11 11.75 -10.77 15.04
N GLN A 12 12.42 -11.10 16.15
CA GLN A 12 12.17 -12.33 16.90
C GLN A 12 10.75 -12.38 17.48
N LEU A 13 10.28 -11.25 18.02
CA LEU A 13 8.94 -11.16 18.62
C LEU A 13 7.83 -11.39 17.61
N LEU A 14 7.91 -10.77 16.43
CA LEU A 14 6.91 -10.96 15.38
C LEU A 14 6.99 -12.36 14.75
N THR A 15 8.19 -12.89 14.56
CA THR A 15 8.40 -14.21 13.94
C THR A 15 7.70 -15.34 14.70
N GLN A 16 7.56 -15.22 16.03
CA GLN A 16 6.81 -16.19 16.84
C GLN A 16 5.31 -16.28 16.48
N HIS A 17 4.78 -15.27 15.81
CA HIS A 17 3.39 -15.20 15.37
C HIS A 17 3.22 -15.48 13.87
N PHE A 18 4.29 -15.77 13.13
CA PHE A 18 4.21 -15.98 11.69
C PHE A 18 3.73 -17.40 11.36
N ASP A 19 2.97 -17.53 10.28
CA ASP A 19 2.80 -18.82 9.63
C ASP A 19 4.11 -19.31 8.99
N GLU A 20 4.15 -20.59 8.62
CA GLU A 20 5.37 -21.21 8.06
C GLU A 20 5.80 -20.57 6.73
N ILE A 21 4.82 -20.06 5.95
CA ILE A 21 5.06 -19.43 4.66
C ILE A 21 5.83 -18.13 4.85
N LEU A 22 5.38 -17.26 5.76
CA LEU A 22 6.04 -16.00 6.08
C LEU A 22 7.40 -16.23 6.72
N ILE A 23 7.55 -17.20 7.63
CA ILE A 23 8.86 -17.56 8.21
C ILE A 23 9.87 -17.87 7.10
N ARG A 24 9.46 -18.67 6.11
CA ARG A 24 10.33 -19.04 4.99
C ARG A 24 10.61 -17.84 4.08
N HIS A 25 9.57 -17.07 3.77
CA HIS A 25 9.63 -15.96 2.83
C HIS A 25 10.49 -14.80 3.35
N LEU A 26 10.38 -14.47 4.64
CA LEU A 26 11.07 -13.36 5.28
C LEU A 26 12.39 -13.74 5.93
N ARG A 27 12.93 -14.93 5.61
CA ARG A 27 14.20 -15.39 6.15
C ARG A 27 15.32 -14.39 5.82
N GLY A 28 15.99 -13.89 6.85
CA GLY A 28 17.09 -12.94 6.72
C GLY A 28 16.68 -11.47 6.58
N ILE A 29 15.38 -11.16 6.60
CA ILE A 29 14.90 -9.78 6.63
C ILE A 29 14.90 -9.26 8.07
N ASP A 30 15.57 -8.14 8.33
CA ASP A 30 15.52 -7.47 9.62
C ASP A 30 14.33 -6.51 9.69
N LEU A 31 13.26 -6.95 10.38
CA LEU A 31 12.05 -6.17 10.57
C LEU A 31 12.29 -4.92 11.41
N ALA A 32 13.31 -4.90 12.27
CA ALA A 32 13.62 -3.74 13.10
C ALA A 32 14.05 -2.54 12.24
N CYS A 33 14.76 -2.77 11.12
CA CYS A 33 15.21 -1.71 10.22
C CYS A 33 14.07 -1.04 9.46
N VAL A 34 12.97 -1.75 9.19
CA VAL A 34 11.84 -1.25 8.39
C VAL A 34 10.60 -0.92 9.24
N SER A 35 10.68 -1.15 10.55
CA SER A 35 9.62 -0.84 11.51
C SER A 35 9.67 0.60 11.98
N ARG A 36 8.50 1.22 12.18
CA ARG A 36 8.34 2.47 12.94
C ARG A 36 7.96 2.24 14.39
N LEU A 37 7.62 1.01 14.74
CA LEU A 37 7.31 0.62 16.11
C LEU A 37 8.62 0.30 16.83
N SER A 38 8.80 0.90 18.00
CA SER A 38 9.79 0.39 18.94
C SER A 38 9.36 -0.97 19.48
N THR A 39 10.34 -1.80 19.88
CA THR A 39 10.07 -3.08 20.57
C THR A 39 9.12 -2.91 21.75
N GLN A 40 9.26 -1.83 22.53
CA GLN A 40 8.40 -1.55 23.67
C GLN A 40 6.94 -1.27 23.25
N ARG A 41 6.73 -0.39 22.26
CA ARG A 41 5.39 -0.07 21.76
C ARG A 41 4.72 -1.30 21.15
N LEU A 42 5.48 -2.11 20.42
CA LEU A 42 5.01 -3.37 19.86
C LEU A 42 4.51 -4.33 20.96
N LYS A 43 5.29 -4.53 22.02
CA LYS A 43 4.93 -5.39 23.17
C LYS A 43 3.70 -4.90 23.93
N GLN A 44 3.59 -3.59 24.13
CA GLN A 44 2.51 -3.00 24.92
C GLN A 44 1.18 -2.96 24.15
N ASN A 45 1.22 -2.66 22.85
CA ASN A 45 0.01 -2.34 22.10
C ASN A 45 -0.42 -3.46 21.14
N ALA A 46 0.50 -3.96 20.31
CA ALA A 46 0.13 -4.84 19.20
C ALA A 46 0.18 -6.32 19.56
N LEU A 47 1.30 -6.81 20.12
CA LEU A 47 1.47 -8.24 20.43
C LEU A 47 0.35 -8.83 21.30
N PRO A 48 -0.23 -8.13 22.29
CA PRO A 48 -1.32 -8.68 23.07
C PRO A 48 -2.55 -9.06 22.24
N ALA A 49 -2.73 -8.41 21.08
CA ALA A 49 -3.84 -8.60 20.17
C ALA A 49 -3.56 -9.56 19.01
N ILE A 50 -2.30 -9.94 18.79
CA ILE A 50 -1.89 -10.80 17.68
C ILE A 50 -1.90 -12.25 18.14
N GLY A 51 -2.66 -13.09 17.43
CA GLY A 51 -2.58 -14.54 17.52
C GLY A 51 -1.66 -15.08 16.42
N LEU A 52 -1.96 -14.75 15.17
CA LEU A 52 -1.28 -15.21 13.97
C LEU A 52 -1.11 -14.04 12.98
N ILE A 53 0.02 -14.00 12.28
CA ILE A 53 0.28 -13.18 11.11
C ILE A 53 0.57 -14.16 9.97
N GLU A 54 -0.14 -14.05 8.85
CA GLU A 54 -0.12 -15.09 7.81
C GLU A 54 -0.13 -14.52 6.39
N SER A 55 0.46 -15.29 5.48
CA SER A 55 0.27 -15.10 4.05
C SER A 55 -1.09 -15.67 3.66
N VAL A 56 -2.04 -14.80 3.32
CA VAL A 56 -3.42 -15.21 3.07
C VAL A 56 -3.56 -15.83 1.68
N THR A 57 -4.04 -17.06 1.60
CA THR A 57 -4.42 -17.73 0.34
C THR A 57 -5.87 -17.43 -0.02
N GLY A 58 -6.31 -17.78 -1.24
CA GLY A 58 -7.70 -17.58 -1.68
C GLY A 58 -8.73 -18.20 -0.72
N PRO A 59 -8.62 -19.49 -0.34
CA PRO A 59 -9.53 -20.10 0.63
C PRO A 59 -9.48 -19.45 2.01
N VAL A 60 -8.31 -18.99 2.47
CA VAL A 60 -8.18 -18.31 3.76
C VAL A 60 -8.85 -16.93 3.71
N PHE A 61 -8.67 -16.19 2.62
CA PHE A 61 -9.33 -14.91 2.40
C PHE A 61 -10.83 -15.10 2.44
N GLU A 62 -11.36 -16.02 1.64
CA GLU A 62 -12.80 -16.27 1.52
C GLU A 62 -13.45 -16.62 2.87
N ASN A 63 -12.80 -17.48 3.65
CA ASN A 63 -13.36 -17.96 4.92
C ASN A 63 -13.20 -16.99 6.09
N HIS A 64 -12.15 -16.16 6.10
CA HIS A 64 -11.80 -15.35 7.28
C HIS A 64 -11.74 -13.86 7.02
N TYR A 65 -11.18 -13.42 5.89
CA TYR A 65 -10.91 -12.00 5.64
C TYR A 65 -11.98 -11.33 4.76
N LYS A 66 -12.73 -12.07 3.95
CA LYS A 66 -13.84 -11.55 3.13
C LYS A 66 -14.89 -10.82 3.99
N PRO A 67 -15.36 -11.35 5.13
CA PRO A 67 -16.27 -10.61 6.00
C PRO A 67 -15.66 -9.30 6.53
N LEU A 68 -14.39 -9.32 6.93
CA LEU A 68 -13.69 -8.14 7.44
C LEU A 68 -13.50 -7.08 6.35
N TYR A 69 -13.12 -7.48 5.14
CA TYR A 69 -13.00 -6.64 3.96
C TYR A 69 -14.34 -5.96 3.64
N LEU A 70 -15.41 -6.74 3.52
CA LEU A 70 -16.75 -6.24 3.23
C LEU A 70 -17.31 -5.30 4.31
N ALA A 71 -16.89 -5.48 5.56
CA ALA A 71 -17.29 -4.60 6.66
C ALA A 71 -16.54 -3.24 6.66
N ASN A 72 -15.43 -3.11 5.93
CA ASN A 72 -14.63 -1.88 5.87
C ASN A 72 -14.83 -1.10 4.56
N PHE A 73 -15.23 -1.75 3.46
CA PHE A 73 -15.36 -1.11 2.15
C PHE A 73 -16.73 -1.32 1.51
N HIS A 74 -17.25 -0.25 0.88
CA HIS A 74 -18.57 -0.20 0.26
C HIS A 74 -18.51 0.61 -1.04
N GLY A 75 -19.41 0.33 -1.99
CA GLY A 75 -19.54 1.10 -3.23
C GLY A 75 -18.32 1.04 -4.15
N ALA A 76 -18.03 2.14 -4.87
CA ALA A 76 -17.00 2.23 -5.91
C ALA A 76 -15.54 2.15 -5.41
N GLU A 77 -15.31 2.22 -4.08
CA GLU A 77 -13.97 1.98 -3.51
C GLU A 77 -13.62 0.48 -3.46
N ARG A 78 -14.59 -0.40 -3.74
CA ARG A 78 -14.54 -1.84 -3.43
C ARG A 78 -14.35 -2.68 -4.68
N GLU A 79 -13.18 -3.29 -4.78
CA GLU A 79 -12.96 -4.42 -5.66
C GLU A 79 -13.85 -5.64 -5.31
N HIS A 80 -14.29 -6.39 -6.33
CA HIS A 80 -15.05 -7.61 -6.13
C HIS A 80 -14.22 -8.69 -5.40
N PRO A 81 -14.70 -9.25 -4.26
CA PRO A 81 -13.94 -10.25 -3.49
C PRO A 81 -13.50 -11.47 -4.29
N ASP A 82 -14.26 -11.85 -5.31
CA ASP A 82 -13.94 -13.03 -6.12
C ASP A 82 -12.69 -12.79 -7.00
N LEU A 83 -12.42 -11.54 -7.41
CA LEU A 83 -11.18 -11.18 -8.11
C LEU A 83 -9.97 -11.33 -7.18
N ILE A 84 -10.12 -10.92 -5.91
CA ILE A 84 -9.09 -11.09 -4.88
C ILE A 84 -8.79 -12.58 -4.68
N VAL A 85 -9.81 -13.42 -4.52
CA VAL A 85 -9.66 -14.88 -4.36
C VAL A 85 -8.97 -15.50 -5.58
N ASN A 86 -9.40 -15.15 -6.79
CA ASN A 86 -8.80 -15.66 -8.03
C ASN A 86 -7.31 -15.33 -8.12
N ARG A 87 -6.93 -14.08 -7.84
CA ARG A 87 -5.52 -13.66 -7.87
C ARG A 87 -4.66 -14.35 -6.81
N LEU A 88 -5.18 -14.53 -5.59
CA LEU A 88 -4.47 -15.28 -4.57
C LEU A 88 -4.27 -16.76 -4.97
N ASN A 89 -5.26 -17.36 -5.64
CA ASN A 89 -5.15 -18.72 -6.15
C ASN A 89 -4.14 -18.83 -7.32
N GLU A 90 -4.11 -17.86 -8.22
CA GLU A 90 -3.13 -17.80 -9.32
C GLU A 90 -1.70 -17.63 -8.81
N GLU A 91 -1.50 -16.75 -7.82
CA GLU A 91 -0.20 -16.55 -7.16
C GLU A 91 0.27 -17.85 -6.49
N HIS A 92 -0.59 -18.45 -5.67
CA HIS A 92 -0.26 -19.67 -4.93
C HIS A 92 0.04 -20.86 -5.85
N SER A 93 -0.68 -20.97 -6.97
CA SER A 93 -0.48 -22.03 -7.95
C SER A 93 0.70 -21.78 -8.90
N GLN A 94 1.44 -20.66 -8.73
CA GLN A 94 2.49 -20.21 -9.65
C GLN A 94 2.02 -20.10 -11.11
N ARG A 95 0.70 -19.93 -11.31
CA ARG A 95 0.10 -19.77 -12.64
C ARG A 95 0.00 -18.31 -13.04
N ARG A 96 0.19 -17.39 -12.09
CA ARG A 96 0.24 -15.96 -12.36
C ARG A 96 1.40 -15.68 -13.32
N ARG A 97 1.07 -15.14 -14.50
CA ARG A 97 2.04 -14.79 -15.56
C ARG A 97 2.54 -13.35 -15.45
N HIS A 98 2.08 -12.62 -14.45
CA HIS A 98 2.24 -11.18 -14.34
C HIS A 98 3.52 -10.81 -13.59
N ASN A 99 4.08 -9.65 -13.92
CA ASN A 99 5.36 -9.19 -13.37
C ASN A 99 5.24 -8.54 -11.97
N PHE A 100 4.04 -8.55 -11.39
CA PHE A 100 3.74 -7.89 -10.13
C PHE A 100 3.24 -8.91 -9.11
N PRO A 101 4.07 -9.29 -8.12
CA PRO A 101 3.63 -10.12 -7.00
C PRO A 101 2.45 -9.46 -6.28
N TYR A 102 1.46 -10.27 -5.92
CA TYR A 102 0.26 -9.81 -5.21
C TYR A 102 0.10 -10.54 -3.89
N TRP A 103 -0.20 -9.77 -2.86
CA TRP A 103 -0.24 -10.25 -1.50
C TRP A 103 -1.50 -9.77 -0.79
N VAL A 104 -2.10 -10.69 -0.04
CA VAL A 104 -2.89 -10.33 1.13
C VAL A 104 -2.16 -10.85 2.35
N LEU A 105 -1.81 -9.94 3.26
CA LEU A 105 -1.22 -10.26 4.54
C LEU A 105 -2.27 -10.09 5.63
N GLY A 106 -2.52 -11.15 6.38
CA GLY A 106 -3.55 -11.19 7.41
C GLY A 106 -2.98 -11.19 8.82
N ILE A 107 -3.74 -10.64 9.76
CA ILE A 107 -3.55 -10.79 11.20
C ILE A 107 -4.83 -11.38 11.78
N ARG A 108 -4.72 -12.52 12.46
CA ARG A 108 -5.78 -13.05 13.33
C ARG A 108 -5.49 -12.74 14.78
N ASP A 109 -6.55 -12.54 15.55
CA ASP A 109 -6.44 -12.45 17.00
C ASP A 109 -6.23 -13.84 17.64
N LYS A 110 -6.08 -13.85 18.98
CA LYS A 110 -5.88 -15.08 19.76
C LYS A 110 -7.07 -16.04 19.75
N SER A 111 -8.25 -15.60 19.30
CA SER A 111 -9.42 -16.46 19.09
C SER A 111 -9.50 -17.01 17.66
N GLY A 112 -8.53 -16.68 16.81
CA GLY A 112 -8.47 -17.11 15.41
C GLY A 112 -9.35 -16.29 14.47
N GLN A 113 -9.91 -15.17 14.93
CA GLN A 113 -10.73 -14.28 14.10
C GLN A 113 -9.87 -13.26 13.36
N ALA A 114 -10.25 -12.89 12.13
CA ALA A 114 -9.55 -11.87 11.37
C ALA A 114 -9.63 -10.50 12.07
N ALA A 115 -8.47 -9.97 12.44
CA ALA A 115 -8.34 -8.73 13.19
C ALA A 115 -7.90 -7.56 12.30
N ALA A 116 -7.01 -7.82 11.33
CA ALA A 116 -6.58 -6.82 10.35
C ALA A 116 -6.01 -7.50 9.11
N ALA A 117 -5.95 -6.80 7.98
CA ALA A 117 -5.18 -7.24 6.83
C ALA A 117 -4.68 -6.07 5.96
N ALA A 118 -3.68 -6.35 5.14
CA ALA A 118 -3.16 -5.48 4.10
C ALA A 118 -3.21 -6.19 2.76
N GLN A 119 -3.75 -5.53 1.73
CA GLN A 119 -3.78 -5.98 0.35
C GLN A 119 -2.87 -5.08 -0.49
N PHE A 120 -1.87 -5.67 -1.14
CA PHE A 120 -0.85 -4.92 -1.88
C PHE A 120 -0.32 -5.68 -3.10
N SER A 121 0.08 -4.94 -4.13
CA SER A 121 0.91 -5.43 -5.24
C SER A 121 2.34 -4.84 -5.13
N ILE A 122 3.35 -5.50 -5.68
CA ILE A 122 4.73 -4.97 -5.68
C ILE A 122 5.16 -4.61 -7.10
N PHE A 123 5.44 -3.33 -7.34
CA PHE A 123 5.99 -2.85 -8.61
C PHE A 123 7.50 -3.06 -8.64
N LEU A 124 7.95 -4.07 -9.40
CA LEU A 124 9.36 -4.38 -9.62
C LEU A 124 9.83 -3.71 -10.92
N ARG A 125 10.60 -2.62 -10.81
CA ARG A 125 11.12 -1.87 -11.96
C ARG A 125 12.56 -1.41 -11.75
N GLY A 126 13.46 -1.92 -12.59
CA GLY A 126 14.89 -1.69 -12.43
C GLY A 126 15.32 -2.12 -11.04
N ARG A 127 16.06 -1.25 -10.33
CA ARG A 127 16.45 -1.52 -8.94
C ARG A 127 15.37 -1.25 -7.89
N HIS A 128 14.18 -0.76 -8.25
CA HIS A 128 13.17 -0.38 -7.25
C HIS A 128 12.10 -1.46 -7.11
N ALA A 129 11.72 -1.74 -5.87
CA ALA A 129 10.57 -2.54 -5.51
C ALA A 129 9.62 -1.69 -4.68
N ILE A 130 8.50 -1.29 -5.27
CA ILE A 130 7.56 -0.33 -4.68
C ILE A 130 6.28 -1.08 -4.33
N PRO A 131 6.01 -1.37 -3.05
CA PRO A 131 4.71 -1.89 -2.66
C PRO A 131 3.65 -0.82 -2.87
N TYR A 132 2.69 -1.12 -3.74
CA TYR A 132 1.44 -0.39 -3.91
C TYR A 132 0.39 -1.03 -3.01
N LEU A 133 0.08 -0.35 -1.91
CA LEU A 133 -0.87 -0.79 -0.89
C LEU A 133 -2.26 -0.29 -1.26
N GLN A 134 -3.06 -1.15 -1.90
CA GLN A 134 -4.45 -0.85 -2.23
C GLN A 134 -5.29 -0.62 -0.97
N TYR A 135 -5.22 -1.57 -0.01
CA TYR A 135 -6.09 -1.54 1.16
C TYR A 135 -5.39 -1.94 2.45
N ILE A 136 -5.77 -1.26 3.53
CA ILE A 136 -5.56 -1.72 4.90
C ILE A 136 -6.88 -1.65 5.65
N TYR A 137 -7.23 -2.73 6.34
CA TYR A 137 -8.50 -2.80 7.04
C TYR A 137 -8.32 -3.48 8.39
N VAL A 138 -8.96 -2.92 9.41
CA VAL A 138 -8.80 -3.32 10.81
C VAL A 138 -10.17 -3.42 11.46
N SER A 139 -10.43 -4.53 12.13
CA SER A 139 -11.70 -4.75 12.82
C SER A 139 -11.90 -3.69 13.91
N PRO A 140 -13.14 -3.21 14.14
CA PRO A 140 -13.41 -2.18 15.16
C PRO A 140 -12.83 -2.53 16.54
N GLN A 141 -12.90 -3.80 16.94
CA GLN A 141 -12.41 -4.32 18.21
C GLN A 141 -10.87 -4.33 18.32
N SER A 142 -10.18 -4.18 17.19
CA SER A 142 -8.71 -4.20 17.07
C SER A 142 -8.11 -2.84 16.73
N ARG A 143 -8.93 -1.79 16.61
CA ARG A 143 -8.46 -0.41 16.43
C ARG A 143 -7.65 0.05 17.64
N ARG A 144 -6.72 0.99 17.40
CA ARG A 144 -5.81 1.56 18.41
C ARG A 144 -4.85 0.55 19.06
N LYS A 145 -4.60 -0.59 18.41
CA LYS A 145 -3.64 -1.62 18.85
C LYS A 145 -2.41 -1.70 17.94
N ASP A 146 -2.12 -0.64 17.17
CA ASP A 146 -0.98 -0.56 16.25
C ASP A 146 -0.91 -1.67 15.16
N LEU A 147 -1.99 -2.44 14.92
CA LEU A 147 -1.99 -3.50 13.90
C LEU A 147 -1.74 -2.97 12.49
N SER A 148 -2.21 -1.76 12.17
CA SER A 148 -1.92 -1.14 10.88
C SER A 148 -0.42 -0.86 10.71
N GLU A 149 0.27 -0.47 11.77
CA GLU A 149 1.72 -0.21 11.75
C GLU A 149 2.53 -1.50 11.62
N VAL A 150 2.06 -2.60 12.25
CA VAL A 150 2.62 -3.94 12.03
C VAL A 150 2.48 -4.32 10.56
N LEU A 151 1.29 -4.19 9.98
CA LEU A 151 1.06 -4.50 8.56
C LEU A 151 1.95 -3.67 7.62
N HIS A 152 2.11 -2.36 7.87
CA HIS A 152 3.03 -1.54 7.06
C HIS A 152 4.49 -2.01 7.15
N THR A 153 4.94 -2.43 8.33
CA THR A 153 6.28 -3.01 8.52
C THR A 153 6.44 -4.27 7.65
N MET A 154 5.42 -5.13 7.68
CA MET A 154 5.42 -6.38 6.94
C MET A 154 5.32 -6.19 5.42
N VAL A 155 4.56 -5.20 4.95
CA VAL A 155 4.49 -4.83 3.52
C VAL A 155 5.89 -4.47 2.98
N LEU A 156 6.65 -3.66 3.73
CA LEU A 156 8.03 -3.31 3.36
C LEU A 156 8.94 -4.54 3.38
N ALA A 157 8.80 -5.41 4.40
CA ALA A 157 9.61 -6.61 4.54
C ALA A 157 9.36 -7.62 3.40
N ILE A 158 8.11 -7.83 3.01
CA ILE A 158 7.73 -8.69 1.88
C ILE A 158 8.27 -8.10 0.57
N ALA A 159 8.13 -6.79 0.37
CA ALA A 159 8.70 -6.12 -0.80
C ALA A 159 10.23 -6.29 -0.88
N GLN A 160 10.94 -6.21 0.25
CA GLN A 160 12.38 -6.48 0.29
C GLN A 160 12.71 -7.94 -0.05
N ALA A 161 11.95 -8.89 0.50
CA ALA A 161 12.14 -10.31 0.25
C ALA A 161 11.88 -10.70 -1.21
N ASP A 162 10.81 -10.18 -1.83
CA ASP A 162 10.51 -10.44 -3.23
C ASP A 162 11.51 -9.79 -4.17
N ALA A 163 11.94 -8.57 -3.85
CA ALA A 163 12.97 -7.92 -4.64
C ALA A 163 14.29 -8.70 -4.59
N ALA A 164 14.67 -9.26 -3.43
CA ALA A 164 15.88 -10.06 -3.28
C ALA A 164 15.87 -11.35 -4.12
N LYS A 165 14.69 -11.88 -4.47
CA LYS A 165 14.57 -13.07 -5.35
C LYS A 165 14.65 -12.74 -6.83
N HIS A 166 14.46 -11.48 -7.21
CA HIS A 166 14.36 -11.07 -8.61
C HIS A 166 15.73 -10.91 -9.31
N ASP A 167 16.79 -11.54 -8.75
CA ASP A 167 18.16 -11.65 -9.25
C ASP A 167 18.65 -10.43 -10.03
N MET A 168 18.74 -9.31 -9.30
CA MET A 168 19.26 -8.06 -9.84
C MET A 168 20.75 -7.97 -9.52
N ASP A 169 21.59 -7.62 -10.51
CA ASP A 169 23.02 -7.33 -10.33
C ASP A 169 23.29 -6.27 -9.23
N VAL A 170 22.26 -5.49 -8.87
CA VAL A 170 22.28 -4.46 -7.83
C VAL A 170 21.20 -4.75 -6.79
N ALA A 171 21.56 -4.63 -5.51
CA ALA A 171 20.63 -4.78 -4.41
C ALA A 171 19.40 -3.87 -4.60
N PRO A 172 18.18 -4.43 -4.58
CA PRO A 172 16.98 -3.67 -4.82
C PRO A 172 16.68 -2.70 -3.67
N GLN A 173 16.06 -1.59 -4.03
CA GLN A 173 15.66 -0.51 -3.13
C GLN A 173 14.15 -0.53 -2.94
N VAL A 174 13.72 -0.54 -1.69
CA VAL A 174 12.32 -0.36 -1.30
C VAL A 174 12.20 1.03 -0.65
N PRO A 175 12.04 2.10 -1.43
CA PRO A 175 12.16 3.46 -0.89
C PRO A 175 10.95 3.90 -0.06
N PHE A 176 9.76 3.39 -0.37
CA PHE A 176 8.50 3.76 0.26
C PHE A 176 7.39 2.77 -0.09
N THR A 177 6.29 2.84 0.65
CA THR A 177 4.98 2.29 0.25
C THR A 177 4.19 3.38 -0.46
N LEU A 178 3.58 3.02 -1.60
CA LEU A 178 2.65 3.86 -2.34
C LEU A 178 1.23 3.52 -1.90
N CYS A 179 0.45 4.52 -1.51
CA CYS A 179 -0.95 4.37 -1.12
C CYS A 179 -1.82 5.37 -1.89
N GLU A 180 -3.12 5.11 -1.93
CA GLU A 180 -4.11 6.08 -2.41
C GLU A 180 -4.84 6.74 -1.24
N THR A 181 -5.20 8.00 -1.41
CA THR A 181 -6.08 8.70 -0.47
C THR A 181 -6.94 9.72 -1.19
N THR A 182 -8.11 9.99 -0.62
CA THR A 182 -8.92 11.14 -1.04
C THR A 182 -8.33 12.43 -0.44
N PRO A 183 -8.39 13.57 -1.15
CA PRO A 183 -8.01 14.85 -0.58
C PRO A 183 -8.86 15.21 0.63
N ALA A 184 -8.31 16.00 1.56
CA ALA A 184 -8.97 16.36 2.82
C ALA A 184 -10.32 17.08 2.63
N ILE A 185 -10.53 17.65 1.45
CA ILE A 185 -11.72 18.41 1.07
C ILE A 185 -12.69 17.63 0.18
N HIS A 186 -12.44 16.33 -0.06
CA HIS A 186 -13.33 15.44 -0.77
C HIS A 186 -14.64 15.22 0.00
N GLY A 187 -15.75 15.07 -0.73
CA GLY A 187 -17.09 14.88 -0.16
C GLY A 187 -18.03 16.07 -0.38
N SER A 188 -19.32 15.78 -0.50
CA SER A 188 -20.37 16.78 -0.71
C SER A 188 -21.04 17.25 0.59
N SER A 189 -20.86 16.50 1.69
CA SER A 189 -21.42 16.80 3.01
C SER A 189 -20.35 17.15 4.04
N PRO A 190 -20.70 17.82 5.16
CA PRO A 190 -19.77 18.06 6.25
C PRO A 190 -19.14 16.78 6.82
N GLU A 191 -19.91 15.69 6.93
CA GLU A 191 -19.47 14.41 7.50
C GLU A 191 -18.46 13.72 6.59
N THR A 192 -18.72 13.70 5.28
CA THR A 192 -17.83 13.09 4.28
C THR A 192 -16.52 13.85 4.16
N LYS A 193 -16.57 15.19 4.24
CA LYS A 193 -15.37 16.04 4.31
C LYS A 193 -14.57 15.81 5.59
N ALA A 194 -15.24 15.70 6.74
CA ALA A 194 -14.56 15.42 8.00
C ALA A 194 -13.86 14.05 7.99
N ALA A 195 -14.51 13.02 7.43
CA ALA A 195 -13.91 11.70 7.27
C ALA A 195 -12.69 11.71 6.33
N ALA A 196 -12.77 12.43 5.20
CA ALA A 196 -11.64 12.60 4.29
C ALA A 196 -10.47 13.35 4.96
N ALA A 197 -10.76 14.43 5.69
CA ALA A 197 -9.77 15.17 6.46
C ALA A 197 -9.09 14.32 7.54
N GLU A 198 -9.85 13.47 8.25
CA GLU A 198 -9.31 12.54 9.24
C GLU A 198 -8.36 11.52 8.58
N ARG A 199 -8.74 10.92 7.44
CA ARG A 199 -7.89 9.99 6.67
C ARG A 199 -6.57 10.67 6.26
N VAL A 200 -6.64 11.88 5.70
CA VAL A 200 -5.44 12.66 5.33
C VAL A 200 -4.58 12.95 6.56
N GLN A 201 -5.19 13.30 7.69
CA GLN A 201 -4.46 13.58 8.93
C GLN A 201 -3.72 12.33 9.44
N ILE A 202 -4.30 11.14 9.32
CA ILE A 202 -3.65 9.87 9.68
C ILE A 202 -2.40 9.66 8.82
N HIS A 203 -2.52 9.80 7.49
CA HIS A 203 -1.36 9.70 6.60
C HIS A 203 -0.30 10.79 6.91
N ALA A 204 -0.71 12.03 7.11
CA ALA A 204 0.20 13.14 7.41
C ALA A 204 0.99 12.92 8.72
N LYS A 205 0.33 12.44 9.78
CA LYS A 205 0.98 12.11 11.07
C LYS A 205 2.04 11.02 10.93
N SER A 206 1.92 10.15 9.93
CA SER A 206 2.93 9.11 9.64
C SER A 206 4.14 9.63 8.85
N GLY A 207 4.17 10.93 8.53
CA GLY A 207 5.20 11.57 7.70
C GLY A 207 5.02 11.31 6.21
N SER A 208 3.82 10.89 5.78
CA SER A 208 3.57 10.62 4.36
C SER A 208 3.43 11.91 3.55
N GLN A 209 3.85 11.87 2.28
CA GLN A 209 3.82 13.02 1.36
C GLN A 209 3.03 12.70 0.11
N ALA A 210 2.41 13.70 -0.51
CA ALA A 210 1.73 13.54 -1.79
C ALA A 210 2.72 13.53 -2.95
N LEU A 211 2.58 12.60 -3.89
CA LEU A 211 3.28 12.62 -5.17
C LEU A 211 2.48 13.42 -6.18
N MET A 212 3.07 14.52 -6.63
CA MET A 212 2.45 15.49 -7.52
C MET A 212 3.32 15.71 -8.76
N VAL A 213 2.73 16.36 -9.75
CA VAL A 213 3.37 16.82 -10.98
C VAL A 213 3.32 18.34 -11.00
N ARG A 214 4.47 18.99 -11.07
CA ARG A 214 4.59 20.44 -11.27
C ARG A 214 4.86 20.72 -12.74
N ARG A 215 4.03 21.55 -13.38
CA ARG A 215 4.24 22.04 -14.76
C ARG A 215 5.11 23.30 -14.71
N LYS A 216 6.35 23.23 -15.22
CA LYS A 216 7.38 24.27 -15.05
C LYS A 216 6.98 25.61 -15.67
N GLY A 217 6.30 25.61 -16.81
CA GLY A 217 5.90 26.85 -17.51
C GLY A 217 4.73 27.62 -16.88
N HIS A 218 3.94 27.00 -15.99
CA HIS A 218 2.70 27.58 -15.45
C HIS A 218 2.66 27.58 -13.91
N CYS A 219 3.71 27.05 -13.26
CA CYS A 219 3.78 26.82 -11.81
C CYS A 219 2.58 26.07 -11.22
N ARG A 220 1.85 25.32 -12.07
CA ARG A 220 0.67 24.56 -11.66
C ARG A 220 1.08 23.19 -11.14
N ILE A 221 0.57 22.82 -9.97
CA ILE A 221 0.77 21.52 -9.35
C ILE A 221 -0.51 20.70 -9.52
N LEU A 222 -0.37 19.47 -10.01
CA LEU A 222 -1.46 18.54 -10.29
C LEU A 222 -1.17 17.19 -9.65
N THR A 223 -2.18 16.43 -9.26
CA THR A 223 -2.00 15.05 -8.79
C THR A 223 -1.39 14.17 -9.90
N ALA A 224 -0.43 13.33 -9.53
CA ALA A 224 0.23 12.41 -10.46
C ALA A 224 -0.64 11.20 -10.86
N HIS A 225 -1.84 11.07 -10.28
CA HIS A 225 -2.58 9.82 -10.30
C HIS A 225 -4.06 9.99 -10.63
N CYS A 226 -4.60 9.02 -11.36
CA CYS A 226 -6.01 8.87 -11.65
C CYS A 226 -6.36 7.37 -11.60
N GLN A 227 -7.31 7.00 -10.74
CA GLN A 227 -7.80 5.64 -10.63
C GLN A 227 -8.85 5.41 -11.73
N PRO A 228 -8.78 4.32 -12.51
CA PRO A 228 -9.86 4.00 -13.44
C PRO A 228 -11.11 3.53 -12.70
N GLY A 229 -12.28 3.67 -13.33
CA GLY A 229 -13.49 2.99 -12.87
C GLY A 229 -13.28 1.48 -12.83
N LEU A 230 -13.78 0.81 -11.80
CA LEU A 230 -13.53 -0.62 -11.58
C LEU A 230 -14.50 -1.49 -12.40
N GLU A 231 -15.65 -0.95 -12.76
CA GLU A 231 -16.65 -1.59 -13.63
C GLU A 231 -16.86 -0.83 -14.95
N ASN A 232 -17.29 -1.55 -16.00
CA ASN A 232 -17.52 -0.95 -17.33
C ASN A 232 -18.46 0.27 -17.25
N GLY A 233 -17.98 1.41 -17.76
CA GLY A 233 -18.74 2.65 -17.79
C GLY A 233 -18.68 3.48 -16.49
N GLU A 234 -18.00 3.00 -15.45
CA GLU A 234 -17.67 3.84 -14.30
C GLU A 234 -16.64 4.91 -14.68
N PRO A 235 -16.85 6.18 -14.29
CA PRO A 235 -15.91 7.24 -14.59
C PRO A 235 -14.62 7.07 -13.76
N PRO A 236 -13.49 7.62 -14.24
CA PRO A 236 -12.26 7.63 -13.48
C PRO A 236 -12.39 8.48 -12.21
N LEU A 237 -11.71 8.06 -11.15
CA LEU A 237 -11.65 8.77 -9.87
C LEU A 237 -10.28 9.44 -9.69
N THR A 238 -10.28 10.76 -9.56
CA THR A 238 -9.03 11.48 -9.27
C THR A 238 -8.73 11.45 -7.77
N LEU A 239 -7.74 10.63 -7.40
CA LEU A 239 -7.18 10.49 -6.05
C LEU A 239 -5.78 11.12 -5.97
N ILE A 240 -5.21 11.09 -4.76
CA ILE A 240 -3.82 11.47 -4.52
C ILE A 240 -3.02 10.21 -4.20
N TRP A 241 -1.88 10.05 -4.87
CA TRP A 241 -0.87 9.11 -4.42
C TRP A 241 -0.07 9.65 -3.26
N VAL A 242 0.02 8.83 -2.21
CA VAL A 242 0.66 9.13 -0.95
C VAL A 242 1.83 8.20 -0.78
N LEU A 243 3.01 8.77 -0.52
CA LEU A 243 4.24 8.03 -0.34
C LEU A 243 4.57 8.00 1.14
N ARG A 244 4.57 6.79 1.69
CA ARG A 244 4.97 6.53 3.05
C ARG A 244 6.39 5.97 3.05
N ALA A 245 7.36 6.75 3.53
CA ALA A 245 8.77 6.40 3.50
C ALA A 245 9.08 4.99 4.06
N ASN A 246 10.09 4.31 3.55
CA ASN A 246 10.71 3.22 4.30
C ASN A 246 11.57 3.83 5.43
N PRO A 247 11.44 3.43 6.70
CA PRO A 247 12.29 3.97 7.77
C PRO A 247 13.80 3.80 7.52
N ALA A 248 14.19 2.79 6.73
CA ALA A 248 15.58 2.55 6.34
C ALA A 248 16.05 3.38 5.14
N SER A 249 15.18 4.18 4.50
CA SER A 249 15.52 4.93 3.29
C SER A 249 14.95 6.36 3.34
N PRO A 250 15.71 7.39 2.95
CA PRO A 250 15.14 8.72 2.78
C PRO A 250 14.07 8.71 1.68
N LEU A 251 12.98 9.44 1.90
CA LEU A 251 11.92 9.61 0.92
C LEU A 251 12.36 10.62 -0.15
N THR A 252 12.57 10.13 -1.37
CA THR A 252 12.97 10.97 -2.51
C THR A 252 12.29 10.51 -3.81
N ILE A 253 11.93 11.48 -4.67
CA ILE A 253 11.45 11.27 -6.05
C ILE A 253 12.35 12.09 -7.00
N ALA A 254 13.65 12.20 -6.70
CA ALA A 254 14.56 13.08 -7.44
C ALA A 254 14.80 12.67 -8.91
N ASN A 255 14.20 11.57 -9.38
CA ASN A 255 14.36 11.04 -10.71
C ASN A 255 13.01 11.01 -11.45
N GLU A 256 12.87 11.80 -12.51
CA GLU A 256 11.67 11.82 -13.36
C GLU A 256 11.31 10.43 -13.91
N ASN A 257 12.30 9.57 -14.15
CA ASN A 257 12.07 8.21 -14.63
C ASN A 257 11.37 7.35 -13.58
N LEU A 258 11.57 7.61 -12.28
CA LEU A 258 10.89 6.86 -11.22
C LEU A 258 9.39 7.17 -11.22
N GLY A 259 9.00 8.45 -11.31
CA GLY A 259 7.59 8.85 -11.39
C GLY A 259 6.87 8.23 -12.58
N LYS A 260 7.47 8.31 -13.78
CA LYS A 260 6.93 7.66 -15.00
C LYS A 260 6.85 6.14 -14.86
N SER A 261 7.87 5.52 -14.26
CA SER A 261 7.88 4.06 -14.05
C SER A 261 6.79 3.58 -13.09
N ILE A 262 6.48 4.37 -12.06
CA ILE A 262 5.38 4.07 -11.13
C ILE A 262 4.05 4.12 -11.88
N ILE A 263 3.80 5.18 -12.65
CA ILE A 263 2.57 5.33 -13.45
C ILE A 263 2.39 4.16 -14.41
N ALA A 264 3.42 3.85 -15.21
CA ALA A 264 3.37 2.73 -16.15
C ALA A 264 3.16 1.38 -15.44
N SER A 265 3.73 1.20 -14.24
CA SER A 265 3.57 -0.07 -13.50
C SER A 265 2.18 -0.20 -12.90
N TYR A 266 1.59 0.89 -12.43
CA TYR A 266 0.21 0.92 -11.94
C TYR A 266 -0.80 0.55 -13.02
N TYR A 267 -0.77 1.21 -14.18
CA TYR A 267 -1.74 0.88 -15.24
C TYR A 267 -1.49 -0.51 -15.82
N GLN A 268 -0.23 -0.94 -15.96
CA GLN A 268 0.05 -2.32 -16.33
C GLN A 268 -0.46 -3.32 -15.29
N SER A 269 -0.32 -3.04 -13.99
CA SER A 269 -0.83 -3.96 -12.96
C SER A 269 -2.34 -4.09 -13.01
N LEU A 270 -3.07 -3.01 -13.30
CA LEU A 270 -4.53 -3.09 -13.46
C LEU A 270 -4.94 -3.91 -14.69
N ARG A 271 -4.23 -3.76 -15.82
CA ARG A 271 -4.44 -4.60 -17.01
C ARG A 271 -4.20 -6.07 -16.70
N ASP A 272 -3.08 -6.35 -16.03
CA ASP A 272 -2.69 -7.68 -15.59
C ASP A 272 -3.73 -8.28 -14.62
N GLU A 273 -4.37 -7.45 -13.81
CA GLU A 273 -5.41 -7.85 -12.85
C GLU A 273 -6.81 -7.98 -13.49
N GLY A 274 -6.94 -7.71 -14.79
CA GLY A 274 -8.17 -7.94 -15.57
C GLY A 274 -9.21 -6.83 -15.46
N PHE A 275 -8.81 -5.63 -15.02
CA PHE A 275 -9.70 -4.46 -15.01
C PHE A 275 -10.06 -4.01 -16.45
N PRO A 276 -11.19 -3.29 -16.64
CA PRO A 276 -11.63 -2.87 -17.97
C PRO A 276 -10.61 -1.99 -18.70
N GLU A 277 -10.13 -2.43 -19.87
CA GLU A 277 -9.13 -1.69 -20.65
C GLU A 277 -9.62 -0.29 -21.06
N GLU A 278 -10.89 -0.13 -21.43
CA GLU A 278 -11.45 1.17 -21.80
C GLU A 278 -11.36 2.18 -20.65
N ASN A 279 -11.65 1.73 -19.42
CA ASN A 279 -11.54 2.58 -18.23
C ASN A 279 -10.08 2.89 -17.88
N ILE A 280 -9.19 1.90 -18.01
CA ILE A 280 -7.75 2.07 -17.80
C ILE A 280 -7.20 3.10 -18.78
N ALA A 281 -7.47 2.95 -20.07
CA ALA A 281 -6.99 3.84 -21.12
C ALA A 281 -7.50 5.28 -20.91
N LEU A 282 -8.76 5.44 -20.49
CA LEU A 282 -9.30 6.75 -20.14
C LEU A 282 -8.53 7.38 -18.98
N ALA A 283 -8.37 6.69 -17.84
CA ALA A 283 -7.63 7.20 -16.69
C ALA A 283 -6.15 7.50 -17.01
N GLU A 284 -5.51 6.63 -17.79
CA GLU A 284 -4.12 6.79 -18.23
C GLU A 284 -3.96 8.02 -19.12
N SER A 285 -4.88 8.26 -20.06
CA SER A 285 -4.85 9.47 -20.91
C SER A 285 -4.94 10.77 -20.10
N LEU A 286 -5.74 10.80 -19.03
CA LEU A 286 -5.84 11.96 -18.14
C LEU A 286 -4.51 12.23 -17.42
N VAL A 287 -3.75 11.18 -17.09
CA VAL A 287 -2.42 11.32 -16.47
C VAL A 287 -1.37 11.72 -17.51
N GLU A 288 -1.38 11.13 -18.71
CA GLU A 288 -0.51 11.54 -19.82
C GLU A 288 -0.67 13.02 -20.15
N ASP A 289 -1.90 13.53 -20.14
CA ASP A 289 -2.21 14.93 -20.35
C ASP A 289 -1.59 15.83 -19.28
N ARG A 290 -1.52 15.38 -18.02
CA ARG A 290 -0.83 16.10 -16.93
C ARG A 290 0.67 16.22 -17.23
N LEU A 291 1.25 15.18 -17.82
CA LEU A 291 2.67 15.04 -18.15
C LEU A 291 3.05 15.61 -19.53
N ARG A 292 2.09 16.06 -20.35
CA ARG A 292 2.34 16.52 -21.73
C ARG A 292 3.26 17.75 -21.82
N LEU A 293 3.13 18.67 -20.87
CA LEU A 293 3.98 19.88 -20.79
C LEU A 293 5.29 19.57 -20.05
N ASP A 294 6.26 20.48 -20.14
CA ASP A 294 7.47 20.40 -19.31
C ASP A 294 7.08 20.32 -17.83
N HIS A 295 7.42 19.19 -17.22
CA HIS A 295 6.97 18.80 -15.90
C HIS A 295 8.14 18.28 -15.07
N GLU A 296 7.91 18.25 -13.76
CA GLU A 296 8.73 17.51 -12.80
C GLU A 296 7.82 16.83 -11.78
N PHE A 297 8.23 15.67 -11.30
CA PHE A 297 7.59 15.06 -10.15
C PHE A 297 8.09 15.73 -8.88
N CYS A 298 7.18 16.07 -7.98
CA CYS A 298 7.52 16.68 -6.70
C CYS A 298 6.73 16.08 -5.55
N LEU A 299 7.29 16.18 -4.35
CA LEU A 299 6.63 15.80 -3.10
C LEU A 299 6.15 17.05 -2.40
N ILE A 300 4.89 17.05 -1.96
CA ILE A 300 4.36 18.11 -1.08
C ILE A 300 3.74 17.49 0.18
N PRO A 301 3.77 18.19 1.33
CA PRO A 301 3.04 17.77 2.52
C PRO A 301 1.55 17.58 2.21
N LEU A 302 0.94 16.51 2.73
CA LEU A 302 -0.46 16.18 2.44
C LEU A 302 -1.46 17.28 2.83
N HIS A 303 -1.16 18.05 3.88
CA HIS A 303 -2.00 19.15 4.34
C HIS A 303 -1.94 20.40 3.43
N GLU A 304 -0.96 20.46 2.51
CA GLU A 304 -0.84 21.53 1.53
C GLU A 304 -1.58 21.23 0.22
N VAL A 305 -2.12 20.01 0.05
CA VAL A 305 -2.87 19.65 -1.16
C VAL A 305 -4.22 20.38 -1.20
N THR A 306 -4.41 21.23 -2.20
CA THR A 306 -5.63 22.04 -2.36
C THR A 306 -6.57 21.47 -3.42
N LYS A 307 -7.77 22.07 -3.55
CA LYS A 307 -8.79 21.65 -4.53
C LYS A 307 -8.27 21.69 -5.95
N ASP A 308 -7.66 22.80 -6.33
CA ASP A 308 -7.21 23.07 -7.70
C ASP A 308 -6.05 22.17 -8.16
N MET A 309 -5.43 21.45 -7.20
CA MET A 309 -4.38 20.47 -7.46
C MET A 309 -4.93 19.08 -7.83
N TYR A 310 -6.21 18.79 -7.59
CA TYR A 310 -6.82 17.50 -7.95
C TYR A 310 -8.18 17.62 -8.65
N VAL A 311 -8.81 18.80 -8.63
CA VAL A 311 -10.04 19.13 -9.36
C VAL A 311 -9.62 20.01 -10.52
N ASP A 312 -9.50 19.44 -11.72
CA ASP A 312 -9.49 20.15 -13.02
C ASP A 312 -9.09 19.21 -14.17
N ILE A 313 -9.69 18.02 -14.25
CA ILE A 313 -9.62 17.23 -15.50
C ILE A 313 -10.96 16.50 -15.71
N ASP A 314 -12.03 17.28 -15.66
CA ASP A 314 -13.28 17.01 -16.37
C ASP A 314 -13.33 17.91 -17.61
#